data_AF-A0A350QJ96-F1
#
_entry.id   AF-A0A350QJ96-F1
#
_cell.length_a   1.000
_cell.length_b   1.000
_cell.length_c   1.000
_cell.angle_alpha   90.00
_cell.angle_beta   90.00
_cell.angle_gamma   90.00
#
_symmetry.space_group_name_H-M   'P 1'
#
loop_
_entity.id
_entity.type
_entity.pdbx_description
1 polymer ?
#
loop_
_entity_poly.entity_id
_entity_poly.type
_entity_poly.pdbx_seq_one_letter_code
_entity_poly.pdbx_strand_id
1 'polypeptide(L)'
;MRKLALCLLVLIPPLSANNTLPDDLLIMQKPIVFDAKRKALTLQYMQQRYNMVQDEPTIKPRMVVVHWTVIPTFEKTFEVFNPPELPAARDGIRAGGDLNVSSQFVIDRDGTVYQLMPETTMARHTIGLNYTAIGIENIADGNSLPM
;
A
#
# COMPACT_ATOMS: atom_id res chain seq x y z
N MET A 1 -36.06 -55.09 31.52
CA MET A 1 -34.73 -54.47 31.75
C MET A 1 -34.61 -53.24 30.86
N ARG A 2 -34.93 -52.05 31.37
CA ARG A 2 -34.84 -50.77 30.64
C ARG A 2 -33.42 -50.22 30.84
N LYS A 3 -32.65 -50.07 29.75
CA LYS A 3 -31.36 -49.37 29.77
C LYS A 3 -31.63 -47.87 29.64
N LEU A 4 -31.29 -47.10 30.66
CA LEU A 4 -31.33 -45.63 30.65
C LEU A 4 -30.02 -45.16 30.01
N ALA A 5 -30.09 -44.58 28.80
CA ALA A 5 -28.95 -43.92 28.18
C ALA A 5 -28.89 -42.47 28.67
N LEU A 6 -27.86 -42.14 29.45
CA LEU A 6 -27.62 -40.79 29.96
C LEU A 6 -26.81 -40.02 28.90
N CYS A 7 -27.48 -39.22 28.07
CA CYS A 7 -26.82 -38.26 27.20
C CYS A 7 -26.35 -37.06 28.04
N LEU A 8 -25.05 -36.98 28.34
CA LEU A 8 -24.44 -35.75 28.82
C LEU A 8 -24.41 -34.75 27.66
N LEU A 9 -25.26 -33.73 27.75
CA LEU A 9 -25.16 -32.54 26.92
C LEU A 9 -23.94 -31.74 27.40
N VAL A 10 -22.83 -31.82 26.68
CA VAL A 10 -21.69 -30.91 26.89
C VAL A 10 -22.08 -29.58 26.23
N LEU A 11 -22.47 -28.59 27.04
CA LEU A 11 -22.57 -27.21 26.58
C LEU A 11 -21.14 -26.72 26.29
N ILE A 12 -20.76 -26.70 25.01
CA ILE A 12 -19.57 -25.99 24.57
C ILE A 12 -19.96 -24.50 24.58
N PRO A 13 -19.39 -23.66 25.47
CA PRO A 13 -19.64 -22.23 25.40
C PRO A 13 -19.16 -21.73 24.03
N PRO A 14 -19.88 -20.79 23.39
CA PRO A 14 -19.39 -20.19 22.16
C PRO A 14 -18.02 -19.60 22.46
N LEU A 15 -17.02 -20.05 21.70
CA LEU A 15 -15.69 -19.45 21.70
C LEU A 15 -15.89 -18.00 21.25
N SER A 16 -16.08 -17.11 22.21
CA SER A 16 -16.09 -15.69 21.94
C SER A 16 -14.64 -15.37 21.63
N ALA A 17 -14.32 -15.30 20.33
CA ALA A 17 -13.12 -14.61 19.89
C ALA A 17 -13.28 -13.19 20.42
N ASN A 18 -12.63 -12.90 21.54
CA ASN A 18 -12.36 -11.53 21.93
C ASN A 18 -11.48 -10.98 20.81
N ASN A 19 -12.12 -10.41 19.78
CA ASN A 19 -11.45 -9.54 18.83
C ASN A 19 -11.10 -8.28 19.60
N THR A 20 -10.09 -8.38 20.48
CA THR A 20 -9.28 -7.22 20.81
C THR A 20 -8.67 -6.81 19.49
N LEU A 21 -9.18 -5.72 18.91
CA LEU A 21 -8.41 -4.94 17.94
C LEU A 21 -6.99 -4.83 18.52
N PRO A 22 -5.93 -5.14 17.76
CA PRO A 22 -4.57 -5.07 18.28
C PRO A 22 -4.38 -3.73 18.97
N ASP A 23 -3.86 -3.75 20.21
CA ASP A 23 -3.42 -2.56 20.93
C ASP A 23 -2.50 -1.77 20.00
N ASP A 24 -2.99 -0.63 19.49
CA ASP A 24 -2.39 0.27 18.50
C ASP A 24 -1.72 -0.39 17.27
N LEU A 25 -2.33 -0.25 16.09
CA LEU A 25 -1.71 -0.60 14.82
C LEU A 25 -0.32 0.09 14.69
N LEU A 26 0.75 -0.71 14.75
CA LEU A 26 2.11 -0.21 14.59
C LEU A 26 2.39 0.07 13.11
N ILE A 27 2.69 1.34 12.79
CA ILE A 27 3.08 1.78 11.45
C ILE A 27 4.57 2.11 11.46
N MET A 28 5.36 1.30 10.75
CA MET A 28 6.80 1.46 10.62
C MET A 28 7.15 2.55 9.61
N GLN A 29 7.83 3.60 10.05
CA GLN A 29 8.28 4.68 9.18
C GLN A 29 9.49 4.22 8.34
N LYS A 30 9.31 4.14 7.02
CA LYS A 30 10.39 3.79 6.08
C LYS A 30 10.29 4.69 4.84
N PRO A 31 10.58 5.99 4.97
CA PRO A 31 10.38 6.92 3.87
C PRO A 31 11.29 6.59 2.68
N ILE A 32 10.73 6.65 1.48
CA ILE A 32 11.52 6.65 0.24
C ILE A 32 12.22 7.99 0.05
N VAL A 33 13.24 8.04 -0.82
CA VAL A 33 13.88 9.31 -1.20
C VAL A 33 12.85 10.23 -1.85
N PHE A 34 12.50 11.30 -1.14
CA PHE A 34 11.64 12.39 -1.61
C PHE A 34 12.43 13.70 -1.64
N ASP A 35 13.44 13.75 -2.50
CA ASP A 35 14.32 14.89 -2.69
C ASP A 35 13.73 15.94 -3.66
N ALA A 36 14.48 17.00 -3.92
CA ALA A 36 14.08 18.05 -4.86
C ALA A 36 13.78 17.50 -6.26
N LYS A 37 14.47 16.42 -6.66
CA LYS A 37 14.28 15.76 -7.95
C LYS A 37 12.92 15.04 -8.00
N ARG A 38 12.59 14.20 -7.01
CA ARG A 38 11.25 13.57 -6.94
C ARG A 38 10.16 14.63 -6.85
N LYS A 39 10.34 15.68 -6.05
CA LYS A 39 9.37 16.78 -5.96
C LYS A 39 9.09 17.41 -7.32
N ALA A 40 10.14 17.77 -8.06
CA ALA A 40 10.00 18.36 -9.40
C ALA A 40 9.29 17.41 -10.37
N LEU A 41 9.67 16.13 -10.39
CA LEU A 41 9.01 15.11 -11.22
C LEU A 41 7.54 14.91 -10.83
N THR A 42 7.21 15.02 -9.55
CA THR A 42 5.84 14.90 -9.03
C THR A 42 4.98 16.07 -9.48
N LEU A 43 5.47 17.30 -9.36
CA LEU A 43 4.78 18.49 -9.85
C LEU A 43 4.59 18.48 -11.37
N GLN A 44 5.63 18.07 -12.11
CA GLN A 44 5.53 17.89 -13.57
C GLN A 44 4.45 16.86 -13.93
N TYR A 45 4.43 15.72 -13.23
CA TYR A 45 3.42 14.68 -13.46
C TYR A 45 2.01 15.21 -13.17
N MET A 46 1.81 15.94 -12.08
CA MET A 46 0.52 16.56 -11.73
C MET A 46 0.04 17.55 -12.80
N GLN A 47 0.95 18.39 -13.31
CA GLN A 47 0.63 19.31 -14.39
C GLN A 47 0.26 18.57 -15.67
N GLN A 48 1.08 17.61 -16.11
CA GLN A 48 0.89 16.92 -17.38
C GLN A 48 -0.32 15.98 -17.40
N ARG A 49 -0.64 15.35 -16.25
CA ARG A 49 -1.70 14.34 -16.17
C ARG A 49 -3.04 14.89 -15.68
N TYR A 50 -3.01 15.94 -14.86
CA TYR A 50 -4.19 16.45 -14.16
C TYR A 50 -4.42 17.94 -14.39
N ASN A 51 -3.57 18.62 -15.16
CA ASN A 51 -3.60 20.09 -15.35
C ASN A 51 -3.51 20.85 -14.01
N MET A 52 -2.86 20.25 -13.01
CA MET A 52 -2.70 20.84 -11.67
C MET A 52 -1.35 21.53 -11.58
N VAL A 53 -1.36 22.85 -11.39
CA VAL A 53 -0.16 23.67 -11.15
C VAL A 53 -0.14 24.05 -9.66
N GLN A 54 0.89 23.61 -8.95
CA GLN A 54 1.06 23.78 -7.51
C GLN A 54 2.54 23.97 -7.16
N ASP A 55 2.82 24.57 -6.01
CA ASP A 55 4.19 24.74 -5.49
C ASP A 55 4.69 23.50 -4.72
N GLU A 56 3.75 22.71 -4.18
CA GLU A 56 4.00 21.47 -3.45
C GLU A 56 3.13 20.33 -4.00
N PRO A 57 3.65 19.09 -4.09
CA PRO A 57 2.92 17.93 -4.62
C PRO A 57 1.92 17.37 -3.62
N THR A 58 1.08 18.24 -3.08
CA THR A 58 0.11 17.92 -2.02
C THR A 58 -1.23 17.52 -2.60
N ILE A 59 -1.87 16.55 -1.95
CA ILE A 59 -3.20 16.04 -2.26
C ILE A 59 -4.11 16.18 -1.05
N LYS A 60 -5.42 16.17 -1.31
CA LYS A 60 -6.46 15.98 -0.30
C LYS A 60 -7.10 14.62 -0.54
N PRO A 61 -6.66 13.56 0.16
CA PRO A 61 -7.20 12.22 -0.07
C PRO A 61 -8.71 12.16 0.18
N ARG A 62 -9.43 11.47 -0.70
CA ARG A 62 -10.88 11.19 -0.59
C ARG A 62 -11.21 9.72 -0.83
N MET A 63 -10.21 8.92 -1.19
CA MET A 63 -10.34 7.50 -1.46
C MET A 63 -9.06 6.75 -1.11
N VAL A 64 -9.20 5.44 -0.95
CA VAL A 64 -8.09 4.49 -0.80
C VAL A 64 -8.13 3.56 -2.01
N VAL A 65 -6.97 3.33 -2.64
CA VAL A 65 -6.81 2.31 -3.67
C VAL A 65 -5.89 1.24 -3.12
N VAL A 66 -6.41 0.01 -3.08
CA VAL A 66 -5.68 -1.16 -2.60
C VAL A 66 -5.12 -1.92 -3.79
N HIS A 67 -3.83 -2.20 -3.75
CA HIS A 67 -3.03 -2.81 -4.80
C HIS A 67 -2.24 -4.01 -4.26
N TRP A 68 -1.51 -4.66 -5.17
CA TRP A 68 -0.44 -5.57 -4.83
C TRP A 68 0.80 -5.30 -5.71
N THR A 69 1.98 -5.65 -5.20
CA THR A 69 3.26 -5.17 -5.75
C THR A 69 3.76 -5.93 -6.99
N VAL A 70 3.32 -7.18 -7.18
CA VAL A 70 3.92 -8.15 -8.13
C VAL A 70 5.41 -8.40 -7.79
N ILE A 71 5.80 -8.10 -6.54
CA ILE A 71 7.17 -8.22 -6.01
C ILE A 71 7.07 -8.96 -4.67
N PRO A 72 7.78 -10.08 -4.49
CA PRO A 72 7.49 -11.02 -3.40
C PRO A 72 7.94 -10.59 -2.00
N THR A 73 8.65 -9.46 -1.85
CA THR A 73 9.12 -8.99 -0.53
C THR A 73 9.05 -7.48 -0.40
N PHE A 74 8.99 -7.01 0.84
CA PHE A 74 9.08 -5.59 1.17
C PHE A 74 10.40 -4.96 0.70
N GLU A 75 11.55 -5.58 0.96
CA GLU A 75 12.87 -5.00 0.64
C GLU A 75 13.00 -4.71 -0.84
N LYS A 76 12.61 -5.66 -1.70
CA LYS A 76 12.64 -5.49 -3.16
C LYS A 76 11.66 -4.44 -3.62
N THR A 77 10.48 -4.38 -3.00
CA THR A 77 9.49 -3.33 -3.31
C THR A 77 10.04 -1.95 -2.95
N PHE A 78 10.66 -1.83 -1.78
CA PHE A 78 11.29 -0.61 -1.31
C PHE A 78 12.42 -0.18 -2.24
N GLU A 79 13.31 -1.09 -2.64
CA GLU A 79 14.37 -0.82 -3.61
C GLU A 79 13.84 -0.29 -4.95
N VAL A 80 12.72 -0.83 -5.43
CA VAL A 80 12.08 -0.36 -6.67
C VAL A 80 11.45 1.02 -6.48
N PHE A 81 10.79 1.27 -5.35
CA PHE A 81 10.09 2.53 -5.10
C PHE A 81 11.02 3.67 -4.68
N ASN A 82 12.17 3.36 -4.08
CA ASN A 82 13.03 4.34 -3.42
C ASN A 82 13.63 5.40 -4.37
N PRO A 83 14.15 5.07 -5.56
CA PRO A 83 14.72 6.05 -6.48
C PRO A 83 13.66 7.01 -7.05
N PRO A 84 13.96 8.31 -7.22
CA PRO A 84 12.99 9.31 -7.70
C PRO A 84 12.53 9.10 -9.14
N GLU A 85 13.37 8.49 -9.97
CA GLU A 85 13.12 8.24 -11.39
C GLU A 85 12.76 6.80 -11.68
N LEU A 86 11.87 6.63 -12.65
CA LEU A 86 11.43 5.35 -13.13
C LEU A 86 12.63 4.59 -13.77
N PRO A 87 12.99 3.41 -13.23
CA PRO A 87 14.10 2.62 -13.77
C PRO A 87 13.92 2.27 -15.25
N ALA A 88 15.01 2.20 -16.03
CA ALA A 88 14.98 1.80 -17.44
C ALA A 88 14.26 0.45 -17.67
N ALA A 89 14.39 -0.49 -16.74
CA ALA A 89 13.68 -1.78 -16.78
C ALA A 89 12.14 -1.67 -16.80
N ARG A 90 11.56 -0.47 -16.57
CA ARG A 90 10.12 -0.21 -16.51
C ARG A 90 9.62 0.65 -17.70
N ASP A 91 10.26 0.55 -18.86
CA ASP A 91 9.92 1.35 -20.04
C ASP A 91 8.45 1.24 -20.48
N GLY A 92 7.79 0.10 -20.23
CA GLY A 92 6.37 -0.10 -20.54
C GLY A 92 5.42 0.92 -19.89
N ILE A 93 5.83 1.59 -18.81
CA ILE A 93 5.03 2.65 -18.15
C ILE A 93 5.65 4.04 -18.28
N ARG A 94 6.74 4.19 -19.04
CA ARG A 94 7.45 5.47 -19.24
C ARG A 94 6.62 6.49 -20.03
N ALA A 95 5.66 6.04 -20.84
CA ALA A 95 4.68 6.92 -21.48
C ALA A 95 3.87 7.76 -20.47
N GLY A 96 3.83 7.35 -19.19
CA GLY A 96 3.24 8.13 -18.10
C GLY A 96 4.18 9.19 -17.49
N GLY A 97 5.42 9.31 -17.94
CA GLY A 97 6.45 10.23 -17.41
C GLY A 97 7.56 9.51 -16.62
N ASP A 98 8.61 10.27 -16.29
CA ASP A 98 9.83 9.75 -15.64
C ASP A 98 9.74 9.64 -14.11
N LEU A 99 8.70 10.22 -13.49
CA LEU A 99 8.43 10.04 -12.06
C LEU A 99 8.32 8.55 -11.71
N ASN A 100 9.10 8.04 -10.76
CA ASN A 100 8.96 6.64 -10.37
C ASN A 100 7.59 6.32 -9.76
N VAL A 101 7.19 5.07 -9.79
CA VAL A 101 6.02 4.59 -9.05
C VAL A 101 6.30 4.59 -7.54
N SER A 102 5.26 4.81 -6.75
CA SER A 102 5.31 4.78 -5.29
C SER A 102 3.91 4.63 -4.72
N SER A 103 3.81 4.31 -3.43
CA SER A 103 2.58 4.32 -2.64
C SER A 103 2.84 5.00 -1.29
N GLN A 104 1.77 5.36 -0.57
CA GLN A 104 1.88 5.86 0.79
C GLN A 104 2.19 4.73 1.76
N PHE A 105 1.55 3.56 1.58
CA PHE A 105 1.74 2.40 2.44
C PHE A 105 2.10 1.12 1.66
N VAL A 106 2.87 0.26 2.31
CA VAL A 106 3.11 -1.12 1.89
C VAL A 106 2.83 -2.04 3.08
N ILE A 107 2.12 -3.15 2.85
CA ILE A 107 1.81 -4.16 3.86
C ILE A 107 2.54 -5.46 3.49
N ASP A 108 3.43 -5.93 4.37
CA ASP A 108 4.15 -7.18 4.17
C ASP A 108 3.31 -8.42 4.54
N ARG A 109 3.79 -9.60 4.18
CA ARG A 109 3.09 -10.89 4.33
C ARG A 109 2.78 -11.25 5.77
N ASP A 110 3.53 -10.72 6.73
CA ASP A 110 3.33 -10.92 8.16
C ASP A 110 2.38 -9.89 8.80
N GLY A 111 1.85 -8.95 8.00
CA GLY A 111 0.98 -7.88 8.46
C GLY A 111 1.71 -6.60 8.88
N THR A 112 3.04 -6.55 8.80
CA THR A 112 3.80 -5.32 9.06
C THR A 112 3.39 -4.22 8.08
N VAL A 113 3.01 -3.06 8.61
CA VAL A 113 2.63 -1.88 7.81
C VAL A 113 3.79 -0.90 7.77
N TYR A 114 4.24 -0.56 6.55
CA TYR A 114 5.26 0.44 6.32
C TYR A 114 4.66 1.71 5.70
N GLN A 115 4.97 2.87 6.27
CA GLN A 115 4.68 4.17 5.67
C GLN A 115 5.90 4.67 4.89
N LEU A 116 5.73 4.83 3.57
CA LEU A 116 6.78 5.26 2.65
C LEU A 116 6.71 6.75 2.32
N MET A 117 5.52 7.34 2.42
CA MET A 117 5.27 8.75 2.09
C MET A 117 4.18 9.32 3.01
N PRO A 118 4.17 10.65 3.26
CA PRO A 118 3.05 11.29 3.94
C PRO A 118 1.73 11.08 3.18
N GLU A 119 0.63 10.93 3.93
CA GLU A 119 -0.71 10.68 3.37
C GLU A 119 -1.21 11.81 2.45
N THR A 120 -0.72 13.02 2.68
CA THR A 120 -1.08 14.23 1.92
C THR A 120 -0.12 14.53 0.77
N THR A 121 0.84 13.65 0.47
CA THR A 121 1.76 13.80 -0.67
C THR A 121 1.33 12.87 -1.81
N MET A 122 1.31 13.37 -3.04
CA MET A 122 0.94 12.55 -4.20
C MET A 122 1.96 11.44 -4.43
N ALA A 123 1.49 10.19 -4.41
CA ALA A 123 2.23 9.03 -4.90
C ALA A 123 1.79 8.67 -6.33
N ARG A 124 2.64 7.99 -7.11
CA ARG A 124 2.28 7.49 -8.45
C ARG A 124 1.96 5.99 -8.37
N HIS A 125 0.70 5.65 -8.09
CA HIS A 125 0.23 4.25 -7.96
C HIS A 125 -0.96 3.91 -8.89
N THR A 126 -1.83 4.88 -9.20
CA THR A 126 -2.99 4.74 -10.11
C THR A 126 -3.18 5.98 -10.97
N ILE A 127 -2.82 5.88 -12.26
CA ILE A 127 -3.04 6.96 -13.22
C ILE A 127 -4.54 7.30 -13.28
N GLY A 128 -4.88 8.57 -13.07
CA GLY A 128 -6.27 9.03 -13.03
C GLY A 128 -6.83 9.24 -11.62
N LEU A 129 -6.21 8.63 -10.59
CA LEU A 129 -6.65 8.75 -9.19
C LEU A 129 -5.57 9.27 -8.23
N ASN A 130 -4.29 9.29 -8.63
CA ASN A 130 -3.16 9.71 -7.77
C ASN A 130 -3.38 11.03 -7.03
N TYR A 131 -4.06 12.01 -7.65
CA TYR A 131 -4.25 13.35 -7.07
C TYR A 131 -5.25 13.40 -5.90
N THR A 132 -5.96 12.30 -5.62
CA THR A 132 -7.01 12.26 -4.59
C THR A 132 -7.04 10.94 -3.79
N ALA A 133 -6.03 10.08 -3.98
CA ALA A 133 -6.00 8.75 -3.40
C ALA A 133 -4.80 8.51 -2.50
N ILE A 134 -5.02 7.70 -1.46
CA ILE A 134 -3.96 6.96 -0.75
C ILE A 134 -3.83 5.60 -1.42
N GLY A 135 -2.62 5.22 -1.81
CA GLY A 135 -2.27 3.89 -2.28
C GLY A 135 -1.76 3.00 -1.15
N ILE A 136 -2.31 1.80 -1.06
CA ILE A 136 -1.85 0.71 -0.19
C ILE A 136 -1.43 -0.46 -1.06
N GLU A 137 -0.17 -0.87 -0.95
CA GLU A 137 0.41 -1.98 -1.72
C GLU A 137 0.61 -3.20 -0.84
N ASN A 138 -0.03 -4.32 -1.15
CA ASN A 138 0.18 -5.58 -0.44
C ASN A 138 1.29 -6.39 -1.12
N ILE A 139 2.24 -6.93 -0.34
CA ILE A 139 3.26 -7.82 -0.89
C ILE A 139 2.60 -9.07 -1.46
N ALA A 140 2.78 -9.27 -2.77
CA ALA A 140 2.28 -10.42 -3.51
C ALA A 140 3.10 -10.59 -4.81
N ASP A 141 3.23 -11.82 -5.30
CA ASP A 141 3.88 -12.12 -6.59
C ASP A 141 2.86 -12.51 -7.68
N GLY A 142 1.58 -12.64 -7.32
CA GLY A 142 0.51 -13.05 -8.24
C GLY A 142 0.52 -14.54 -8.61
N ASN A 143 1.35 -15.34 -7.93
CA ASN A 143 1.45 -16.78 -8.12
C ASN A 143 1.52 -17.50 -6.76
N SER A 144 2.72 -17.65 -6.18
CA SER A 144 2.92 -18.37 -4.92
C SER A 144 2.46 -17.57 -3.69
N LEU A 145 2.36 -16.24 -3.85
CA LEU A 145 1.88 -15.26 -2.91
C LEU A 145 0.71 -14.52 -3.59
N PRO A 146 -0.54 -15.04 -3.48
CA PRO A 146 -1.71 -14.31 -3.96
C PRO A 146 -1.98 -13.07 -3.09
N MET A 147 -2.72 -12.13 -3.67
CA MET A 147 -3.36 -11.05 -2.91
C MET A 147 -4.59 -11.58 -2.18
#